data_AF-A0A433P7Z5-F1
#
_entry.id   AF-A0A433P7Z5-F1
#
_cell.length_a   1.000
_cell.length_b   1.000
_cell.length_c   1.000
_cell.angle_alpha   90.00
_cell.angle_beta   90.00
_cell.angle_gamma   90.00
#
_symmetry.space_group_name_H-M   'P 1'
#
loop_
_entity.id
_entity.type
_entity.pdbx_description
1 polymer ?
#
loop_
_entity_poly.entity_id
_entity_poly.type
_entity_poly.pdbx_seq_one_letter_code
_entity_poly.pdbx_strand_id
1 'polypeptide(L)'
;MSQPKSPYQIYSFLSKVRRALPDESDFTDLTSALLIPRAAMPPAELTAAVVPIFRRSSDPSLFSRFQLMANAAQNDPNYEAMLVRILESMDVLEKMAFELRDERKFSGYLLALRMDDPNASHEEVMASLDTFMNTQLDEEGRAKVKRVFLETAVAEELGLADSTLEAAYQITGSLQLYLGILSTLQLYTQQNWSWDNVVAHVYELVMAQRPYVWEELSAFLDDVRERACDFDYIGESYEQYVQHTFLDNGGQQYLDTEIDREIVQHKLGVLAMETKDAVGVPQADAGRRARDAIAQS
;
A
#
# COMPACT_ATOMS: atom_id res chain seq x y z
N MET A 1 31.87 -2.36 -15.27
CA MET A 1 30.41 -2.20 -15.11
C MET A 1 30.14 -0.83 -14.51
N SER A 2 29.08 -0.13 -14.93
CA SER A 2 28.76 1.22 -14.45
C SER A 2 28.02 1.21 -13.12
N GLN A 3 28.26 2.24 -12.30
CA GLN A 3 27.51 2.54 -11.07
C GLN A 3 25.99 2.64 -11.36
N PRO A 4 25.10 2.12 -10.50
CA PRO A 4 23.67 2.43 -10.56
C PRO A 4 23.47 3.93 -10.40
N LYS A 5 22.72 4.59 -11.29
CA LYS A 5 22.53 6.05 -11.29
C LYS A 5 21.08 6.50 -11.14
N SER A 6 20.12 5.58 -11.22
CA SER A 6 18.70 5.87 -11.09
C SER A 6 18.06 5.01 -10.00
N PRO A 7 16.89 5.41 -9.46
CA PRO A 7 16.19 4.64 -8.45
C PRO A 7 15.95 3.19 -8.89
N TYR A 8 15.49 3.00 -10.13
CA TYR A 8 15.28 1.67 -10.71
C TYR A 8 16.57 0.83 -10.72
N GLN A 9 17.72 1.42 -11.05
CA GLN A 9 18.99 0.69 -11.10
C GLN A 9 19.50 0.32 -9.70
N ILE A 10 19.27 1.17 -8.69
CA ILE A 10 19.61 0.89 -7.29
C ILE A 10 18.70 -0.22 -6.76
N TYR A 11 17.38 -0.09 -6.90
CA TYR A 11 16.43 -1.14 -6.53
C TYR A 11 16.78 -2.47 -7.22
N SER A 12 17.00 -2.46 -8.54
CA SER A 12 17.35 -3.67 -9.29
C SER A 12 18.65 -4.31 -8.83
N PHE A 13 19.59 -3.50 -8.33
CA PHE A 13 20.82 -4.01 -7.75
C PHE A 13 20.55 -4.63 -6.37
N LEU A 14 19.84 -3.92 -5.48
CA LEU A 14 19.54 -4.40 -4.14
C LEU A 14 18.66 -5.66 -4.14
N SER A 15 17.63 -5.73 -5.00
CA SER A 15 16.81 -6.94 -5.15
C SER A 15 17.62 -8.11 -5.70
N LYS A 16 18.63 -7.87 -6.56
CA LYS A 16 19.59 -8.91 -6.97
C LYS A 16 20.47 -9.37 -5.82
N VAL A 17 20.89 -8.44 -4.95
CA VAL A 17 21.65 -8.79 -3.74
C VAL A 17 20.80 -9.64 -2.81
N ARG A 18 19.57 -9.22 -2.48
CA ARG A 18 18.63 -9.99 -1.65
C ARG A 18 18.47 -11.43 -2.14
N ARG A 19 18.22 -11.61 -3.45
CA ARG A 19 18.04 -12.94 -4.08
C ARG A 19 19.33 -13.79 -4.15
N ALA A 20 20.50 -13.17 -4.09
CA ALA A 20 21.77 -13.87 -4.14
C ALA A 20 22.27 -14.30 -2.75
N LEU A 21 21.67 -13.78 -1.68
CA LEU A 21 21.98 -14.15 -0.32
C LEU A 21 21.19 -15.41 0.09
N PRO A 22 21.77 -16.27 0.94
CA PRO A 22 21.13 -17.52 1.35
C PRO A 22 19.97 -17.29 2.33
N ASP A 23 20.08 -16.28 3.18
CA ASP A 23 19.18 -16.02 4.30
C ASP A 23 18.72 -14.55 4.29
N GLU A 24 17.46 -14.31 4.66
CA GLU A 24 16.91 -12.95 4.72
C GLU A 24 17.61 -12.09 5.78
N SER A 25 18.06 -12.69 6.88
CA SER A 25 18.83 -12.01 7.92
C SER A 25 20.11 -11.37 7.38
N ASP A 26 20.74 -11.98 6.37
CA ASP A 26 21.94 -11.41 5.74
C ASP A 26 21.61 -10.11 4.99
N PHE A 27 20.43 -10.05 4.38
CA PHE A 27 19.96 -8.85 3.71
C PHE A 27 19.57 -7.78 4.74
N THR A 28 18.91 -8.16 5.83
CA THR A 28 18.60 -7.25 6.95
C THR A 28 19.87 -6.66 7.59
N ASP A 29 20.90 -7.47 7.81
CA ASP A 29 22.19 -7.00 8.34
C ASP A 29 22.88 -6.03 7.37
N LEU A 30 22.81 -6.31 6.07
CA LEU A 30 23.34 -5.44 5.02
C LEU A 30 22.62 -4.09 4.98
N THR A 31 21.28 -4.10 4.96
CA THR A 31 20.48 -2.87 4.94
C THR A 31 20.72 -2.05 6.20
N SER A 32 20.75 -2.69 7.37
CA SER A 32 21.07 -2.06 8.65
C SER A 32 22.44 -1.39 8.63
N ALA A 33 23.46 -2.07 8.10
CA ALA A 33 24.80 -1.49 7.98
C ALA A 33 24.85 -0.26 7.06
N LEU A 34 24.04 -0.25 6.00
CA LEU A 34 23.96 0.86 5.04
C LEU A 34 23.15 2.06 5.57
N LEU A 35 22.22 1.83 6.50
CA LEU A 35 21.42 2.88 7.13
C LEU A 35 22.14 3.58 8.29
N ILE A 36 23.26 3.02 8.76
CA ILE A 36 24.07 3.70 9.78
C ILE A 36 24.63 5.00 9.19
N PRO A 37 24.41 6.16 9.84
CA PRO A 37 24.89 7.44 9.34
C PRO A 37 26.38 7.42 9.07
N ARG A 38 26.81 8.02 7.95
CA ARG A 38 28.23 8.06 7.55
C ARG A 38 29.20 8.62 8.58
N ALA A 39 28.73 9.54 9.43
CA ALA A 39 29.55 10.07 10.52
C ALA A 39 29.88 9.00 11.58
N ALA A 40 29.08 7.94 11.66
CA ALA A 40 29.21 6.85 12.63
C ALA A 40 29.94 5.62 12.07
N MET A 41 30.03 5.44 10.74
CA MET A 41 30.71 4.29 10.13
C MET A 41 31.60 4.67 8.94
N PRO A 42 32.94 4.63 9.10
CA PRO A 42 33.89 4.82 8.01
C PRO A 42 33.79 3.75 6.89
N PRO A 43 34.26 4.06 5.66
CA PRO A 43 34.16 3.15 4.50
C PRO A 43 34.82 1.79 4.71
N ALA A 44 35.95 1.77 5.42
CA ALA A 44 36.68 0.54 5.73
C ALA A 44 35.90 -0.36 6.71
N GLU A 45 35.18 0.25 7.66
CA GLU A 45 34.35 -0.48 8.62
C GLU A 45 33.09 -1.03 7.96
N LEU A 46 32.41 -0.23 7.12
CA LEU A 46 31.30 -0.70 6.30
C LEU A 46 31.72 -1.88 5.42
N THR A 47 32.88 -1.78 4.77
CA THR A 47 33.44 -2.86 3.96
C THR A 47 33.70 -4.11 4.82
N ALA A 48 34.31 -3.96 5.99
CA ALA A 48 34.58 -5.08 6.89
C ALA A 48 33.28 -5.76 7.38
N ALA A 49 32.23 -4.98 7.64
CA ALA A 49 30.92 -5.47 8.07
C ALA A 49 30.21 -6.26 6.97
N VAL A 50 30.26 -5.80 5.71
CA VAL A 50 29.51 -6.42 4.61
C VAL A 50 30.26 -7.53 3.88
N VAL A 51 31.60 -7.61 3.98
CA VAL A 51 32.40 -8.66 3.32
C VAL A 51 31.94 -10.08 3.67
N PRO A 52 31.68 -10.44 4.95
CA PRO A 52 31.16 -11.76 5.30
C PRO A 52 29.84 -12.09 4.60
N ILE A 53 28.93 -11.11 4.48
CA ILE A 53 27.64 -11.25 3.81
C ILE A 53 27.86 -11.57 2.33
N PHE A 54 28.66 -10.75 1.63
CA PHE A 54 28.93 -10.97 0.20
C PHE A 54 29.77 -12.22 -0.10
N ARG A 55 30.49 -12.79 0.86
CA ARG A 55 31.17 -14.10 0.70
C ARG A 55 30.19 -15.27 0.67
N ARG A 56 29.01 -15.11 1.28
CA ARG A 56 27.93 -16.10 1.26
C ARG A 56 27.03 -15.98 0.02
N SER A 57 27.12 -14.85 -0.69
CA SER A 57 26.39 -14.61 -1.94
C SER A 57 26.71 -15.67 -3.00
N SER A 58 25.69 -16.11 -3.73
CA SER A 58 25.84 -16.96 -4.92
C SER A 58 26.46 -16.24 -6.12
N ASP A 59 26.50 -14.90 -6.10
CA ASP A 59 27.10 -14.06 -7.15
C ASP A 59 28.27 -13.21 -6.57
N PRO A 60 29.53 -13.62 -6.83
CA PRO A 60 30.72 -12.89 -6.38
C PRO A 60 30.90 -11.51 -7.01
N SER A 61 30.25 -11.23 -8.15
CA SER A 61 30.40 -9.95 -8.84
C SER A 61 29.69 -8.80 -8.13
N LEU A 62 28.68 -9.12 -7.29
CA LEU A 62 27.88 -8.14 -6.56
C LEU A 62 28.71 -7.28 -5.61
N PHE A 63 29.73 -7.85 -4.98
CA PHE A 63 30.57 -7.11 -4.03
C PHE A 63 31.31 -5.94 -4.68
N SER A 64 31.89 -6.16 -5.87
CA SER A 64 32.59 -5.09 -6.60
C SER A 64 31.64 -3.94 -6.98
N ARG A 65 30.38 -4.26 -7.30
CA ARG A 65 29.36 -3.29 -7.65
C ARG A 65 28.79 -2.58 -6.42
N PHE A 66 28.66 -3.29 -5.31
CA PHE A 66 28.36 -2.73 -4.00
C PHE A 66 29.39 -1.68 -3.60
N GLN A 67 30.69 -1.98 -3.74
CA GLN A 67 31.75 -1.02 -3.42
C GLN A 67 31.64 0.26 -4.25
N LEU A 68 31.31 0.16 -5.54
CA LEU A 68 31.07 1.35 -6.38
C LEU A 68 29.86 2.17 -5.90
N MET A 69 28.78 1.50 -5.49
CA MET A 69 27.58 2.15 -4.96
C MET A 69 27.84 2.82 -3.60
N ALA A 70 28.50 2.11 -2.67
CA ALA A 70 28.87 2.63 -1.36
C ALA A 70 29.82 3.83 -1.46
N ASN A 71 30.82 3.75 -2.35
CA ASN A 71 31.69 4.88 -2.64
C ASN A 71 30.93 6.06 -3.25
N ALA A 72 29.92 5.81 -4.08
CA ALA A 72 29.12 6.89 -4.65
C ALA A 72 28.25 7.59 -3.61
N ALA A 73 27.57 6.83 -2.75
CA ALA A 73 26.83 7.37 -1.60
C ALA A 73 27.75 8.19 -0.69
N GLN A 74 29.01 7.78 -0.54
CA GLN A 74 29.99 8.57 0.19
C GLN A 74 30.42 9.87 -0.49
N ASN A 75 30.33 9.98 -1.81
CA ASN A 75 30.80 11.18 -2.49
C ASN A 75 29.67 12.14 -2.84
N ASP A 76 28.42 11.69 -2.78
CA ASP A 76 27.24 12.45 -3.19
C ASP A 76 26.10 12.27 -2.18
N PRO A 77 25.80 13.29 -1.35
CA PRO A 77 24.70 13.26 -0.40
C PRO A 77 23.32 13.01 -1.03
N ASN A 78 23.09 13.47 -2.27
CA ASN A 78 21.82 13.24 -2.96
C ASN A 78 21.69 11.77 -3.37
N TYR A 79 22.79 11.17 -3.80
CA TYR A 79 22.85 9.73 -4.09
C TYR A 79 22.63 8.89 -2.83
N GLU A 80 23.23 9.30 -1.71
CA GLU A 80 23.03 8.67 -0.41
C GLU A 80 21.56 8.73 0.02
N ALA A 81 20.93 9.91 -0.04
CA ALA A 81 19.52 10.07 0.29
C ALA A 81 18.62 9.17 -0.59
N MET A 82 18.88 9.11 -1.90
CA MET A 82 18.17 8.20 -2.81
C MET A 82 18.38 6.72 -2.43
N LEU A 83 19.62 6.32 -2.07
CA LEU A 83 19.91 4.95 -1.64
C LEU A 83 19.17 4.60 -0.34
N VAL A 84 19.17 5.49 0.64
CA VAL A 84 18.45 5.31 1.92
C VAL A 84 16.96 5.13 1.69
N ARG A 85 16.33 6.03 0.93
CA ARG A 85 14.89 5.93 0.59
C ARG A 85 14.53 4.59 -0.05
N ILE A 86 15.38 4.08 -0.93
CA ILE A 86 15.15 2.78 -1.59
C ILE A 86 15.33 1.64 -0.60
N LEU A 87 16.36 1.68 0.25
CA LEU A 87 16.60 0.68 1.29
C LEU A 87 15.43 0.58 2.26
N GLU A 88 14.94 1.72 2.75
CA GLU A 88 13.79 1.80 3.66
C GLU A 88 12.49 1.31 3.01
N SER A 89 12.34 1.52 1.70
CA SER A 89 11.14 1.12 0.96
C SER A 89 11.23 -0.28 0.34
N MET A 90 12.31 -1.06 0.57
CA MET A 90 12.60 -2.28 -0.21
C MET A 90 11.44 -3.28 -0.25
N ASP A 91 10.81 -3.57 0.88
CA ASP A 91 9.74 -4.56 0.96
C ASP A 91 8.49 -4.12 0.19
N VAL A 92 8.10 -2.85 0.35
CA VAL A 92 6.98 -2.25 -0.40
C VAL A 92 7.29 -2.22 -1.89
N LEU A 93 8.53 -1.87 -2.28
CA LEU A 93 8.97 -1.84 -3.67
C LEU A 93 8.96 -3.23 -4.31
N GLU A 94 9.30 -4.29 -3.56
CA GLU A 94 9.20 -5.66 -4.06
C GLU A 94 7.76 -6.11 -4.26
N LYS A 95 6.86 -5.81 -3.32
CA LYS A 95 5.41 -6.04 -3.49
C LYS A 95 4.89 -5.29 -4.72
N MET A 96 5.29 -4.04 -4.89
CA MET A 96 4.87 -3.21 -6.02
C MET A 96 5.39 -3.74 -7.36
N ALA A 97 6.65 -4.15 -7.42
CA ALA A 97 7.23 -4.78 -8.61
C ALA A 97 6.50 -6.09 -8.98
N PHE A 98 6.12 -6.87 -7.95
CA PHE A 98 5.36 -8.11 -8.14
C PHE A 98 3.93 -7.86 -8.66
N GLU A 99 3.25 -6.83 -8.18
CA GLU A 99 1.88 -6.50 -8.60
C GLU A 99 1.84 -5.87 -9.99
N LEU A 100 2.76 -4.97 -10.30
CA LEU A 100 2.79 -4.28 -11.59
C LEU A 100 3.23 -5.21 -12.74
N ARG A 101 4.06 -6.23 -12.47
CA ARG A 101 4.57 -7.26 -13.41
C ARG A 101 5.17 -6.73 -14.72
N ASP A 102 5.40 -5.43 -14.81
CA ASP A 102 5.86 -4.73 -15.99
C ASP A 102 6.95 -3.75 -15.56
N GLU A 103 8.14 -3.93 -16.11
CA GLU A 103 9.33 -3.13 -15.80
C GLU A 103 9.13 -1.64 -16.10
N ARG A 104 8.38 -1.30 -17.16
CA ARG A 104 8.09 0.08 -17.52
C ARG A 104 7.10 0.70 -16.54
N LYS A 105 6.05 -0.03 -16.15
CA LYS A 105 5.09 0.44 -15.13
C LYS A 105 5.79 0.64 -13.79
N PHE A 106 6.61 -0.32 -13.36
CA PHE A 106 7.35 -0.19 -12.11
C PHE A 106 8.41 0.92 -12.16
N SER A 107 9.12 1.09 -13.28
CA SER A 107 10.01 2.25 -13.45
C SER A 107 9.23 3.56 -13.43
N GLY A 108 8.03 3.61 -14.01
CA GLY A 108 7.14 4.77 -13.95
C GLY A 108 6.70 5.09 -12.52
N TYR A 109 6.38 4.05 -11.74
CA TYR A 109 6.05 4.17 -10.32
C TYR A 109 7.22 4.76 -9.51
N LEU A 110 8.45 4.25 -9.69
CA LEU A 110 9.63 4.78 -9.01
C LEU A 110 9.93 6.25 -9.38
N LEU A 111 9.66 6.63 -10.64
CA LEU A 111 9.77 8.03 -11.07
C LEU A 111 8.70 8.90 -10.41
N ALA A 112 7.49 8.39 -10.26
CA ALA A 112 6.40 9.11 -9.60
C ALA A 112 6.68 9.35 -8.11
N LEU A 113 7.43 8.45 -7.45
CA LEU A 113 7.91 8.64 -6.07
C LEU A 113 8.99 9.72 -5.92
N ARG A 114 9.58 10.20 -7.03
CA ARG A 114 10.66 11.20 -7.02
C ARG A 114 11.81 10.88 -6.05
N MET A 115 12.17 9.60 -5.95
CA MET A 115 13.21 9.12 -5.03
C MET A 115 14.58 9.78 -5.26
N ASP A 116 14.83 10.27 -6.47
CA ASP A 116 16.04 10.98 -6.90
C ASP A 116 16.01 12.48 -6.64
N ASP A 117 14.90 13.05 -6.16
CA ASP A 117 14.80 14.46 -5.80
C ASP A 117 14.71 14.63 -4.28
N PRO A 118 15.79 15.09 -3.61
CA PRO A 118 15.79 15.29 -2.17
C PRO A 118 14.84 16.41 -1.71
N ASN A 119 14.44 17.34 -2.61
CA ASN A 119 13.65 18.51 -2.27
C ASN A 119 12.18 18.41 -2.72
N ALA A 120 11.76 17.27 -3.30
CA ALA A 120 10.38 17.09 -3.71
C ALA A 120 9.45 17.20 -2.49
N SER A 121 8.43 18.04 -2.60
CA SER A 121 7.42 18.15 -1.53
C SER A 121 6.43 17.00 -1.58
N HIS A 122 5.75 16.75 -0.46
CA HIS A 122 4.59 15.85 -0.38
C HIS A 122 3.64 16.01 -1.56
N GLU A 123 3.16 17.24 -1.75
CA GLU A 123 2.12 17.56 -2.73
C GLU A 123 2.58 17.24 -4.15
N GLU A 124 3.86 17.46 -4.45
CA GLU A 124 4.41 17.16 -5.76
C GLU A 124 4.56 15.66 -6.01
N VAL A 125 4.97 14.88 -5.01
CA VAL A 125 5.02 13.42 -5.12
C VAL A 125 3.62 12.86 -5.32
N MET A 126 2.62 13.41 -4.61
CA MET A 126 1.24 12.95 -4.75
C MET A 126 0.59 13.31 -6.07
N ALA A 127 0.83 14.51 -6.57
CA ALA A 127 0.39 14.86 -7.92
C ALA A 127 1.03 13.94 -8.97
N SER A 128 2.30 13.54 -8.78
CA SER A 128 3.00 12.63 -9.68
C SER A 128 2.45 11.21 -9.61
N LEU A 129 2.22 10.69 -8.40
CA LEU A 129 1.59 9.38 -8.18
C LEU A 129 0.18 9.33 -8.75
N ASP A 130 -0.65 10.33 -8.51
CA ASP A 130 -2.00 10.40 -9.07
C ASP A 130 -1.96 10.40 -10.60
N THR A 131 -1.06 11.19 -11.19
CA THR A 131 -0.83 11.19 -12.63
C THR A 131 -0.44 9.80 -13.13
N PHE A 132 0.50 9.12 -12.46
CA PHE A 132 0.90 7.76 -12.80
C PHE A 132 -0.27 6.77 -12.73
N MET A 133 -1.00 6.77 -11.62
CA MET A 133 -2.16 5.89 -11.38
C MET A 133 -3.24 6.07 -12.44
N ASN A 134 -3.52 7.31 -12.85
CA ASN A 134 -4.59 7.62 -13.78
C ASN A 134 -4.20 7.49 -15.26
N THR A 135 -2.90 7.58 -15.60
CA THR A 135 -2.44 7.59 -17.00
C THR A 135 -1.71 6.33 -17.43
N GLN A 136 -1.05 5.62 -16.51
CA GLN A 136 -0.19 4.47 -16.81
C GLN A 136 -0.81 3.14 -16.38
N LEU A 137 -1.84 3.16 -15.53
CA LEU A 137 -2.51 1.97 -15.02
C LEU A 137 -3.97 1.89 -15.48
N ASP A 138 -4.42 0.66 -15.73
CA ASP A 138 -5.82 0.30 -15.87
C ASP A 138 -6.48 0.13 -14.49
N GLU A 139 -7.78 -0.14 -14.47
CA GLU A 139 -8.55 -0.32 -13.24
C GLU A 139 -8.00 -1.45 -12.37
N GLU A 140 -7.65 -2.59 -12.98
CA GLU A 140 -7.05 -3.72 -12.28
C GLU A 140 -5.67 -3.36 -11.70
N GLY A 141 -4.82 -2.68 -12.47
CA GLY A 141 -3.52 -2.20 -12.00
C GLY A 141 -3.66 -1.23 -10.83
N ARG A 142 -4.59 -0.27 -10.90
CA ARG A 142 -4.86 0.65 -9.79
C ARG A 142 -5.31 -0.09 -8.54
N ALA A 143 -6.21 -1.06 -8.66
CA ALA A 143 -6.70 -1.85 -7.54
C ALA A 143 -5.57 -2.66 -6.86
N LYS A 144 -4.65 -3.23 -7.64
CA LYS A 144 -3.47 -3.95 -7.11
C LYS A 144 -2.50 -3.02 -6.38
N VAL A 145 -2.24 -1.84 -6.94
CA VAL A 145 -1.41 -0.82 -6.26
C VAL A 145 -2.07 -0.37 -4.95
N LYS A 146 -3.39 -0.13 -4.96
CA LYS A 146 -4.17 0.21 -3.76
C LYS A 146 -4.08 -0.88 -2.70
N ARG A 147 -4.15 -2.16 -3.10
CA ARG A 147 -3.97 -3.30 -2.21
C ARG A 147 -2.64 -3.22 -1.46
N VAL A 148 -1.52 -3.01 -2.16
CA VAL A 148 -0.20 -2.93 -1.52
C VAL A 148 -0.13 -1.81 -0.48
N PHE A 149 -0.70 -0.64 -0.79
CA PHE A 149 -0.73 0.47 0.16
C PHE A 149 -1.58 0.16 1.40
N LEU A 150 -2.79 -0.37 1.20
CA LEU A 150 -3.69 -0.72 2.29
C LEU A 150 -3.12 -1.85 3.16
N GLU A 151 -2.57 -2.91 2.56
CA GLU A 151 -1.93 -4.00 3.30
C GLU A 151 -0.76 -3.50 4.13
N THR A 152 0.07 -2.62 3.58
CA THR A 152 1.23 -2.07 4.31
C THR A 152 0.78 -1.27 5.53
N ALA A 153 -0.22 -0.40 5.37
CA ALA A 153 -0.74 0.41 6.46
C ALA A 153 -1.44 -0.44 7.53
N VAL A 154 -2.32 -1.36 7.13
CA VAL A 154 -3.05 -2.23 8.08
C VAL A 154 -2.11 -3.20 8.78
N ALA A 155 -1.11 -3.75 8.09
CA ALA A 155 -0.10 -4.62 8.69
C ALA A 155 0.61 -3.93 9.86
N GLU A 156 0.97 -2.68 9.67
CA GLU A 156 1.78 -1.96 10.64
C GLU A 156 0.92 -1.42 11.79
N GLU A 157 -0.19 -0.75 11.48
CA GLU A 157 -1.11 -0.19 12.48
C GLU A 157 -1.69 -1.27 13.42
N LEU A 158 -1.91 -2.49 12.91
CA LEU A 158 -2.49 -3.60 13.66
C LEU A 158 -1.48 -4.70 14.01
N GLY A 159 -0.20 -4.50 13.71
CA GLY A 159 0.86 -5.49 13.98
C GLY A 159 0.65 -6.85 13.29
N LEU A 160 0.04 -6.86 12.10
CA LEU A 160 -0.26 -8.08 11.35
C LEU A 160 0.90 -8.46 10.42
N ALA A 161 1.25 -9.75 10.42
CA ALA A 161 2.19 -10.29 9.46
C ALA A 161 1.57 -10.41 8.05
N ASP A 162 2.38 -10.24 7.01
CA ASP A 162 2.00 -10.37 5.59
C ASP A 162 1.24 -11.69 5.28
N SER A 163 1.64 -12.79 5.91
CA SER A 163 0.97 -14.09 5.75
C SER A 163 -0.48 -14.09 6.27
N THR A 164 -0.78 -13.26 7.28
CA THR A 164 -2.12 -13.09 7.84
C THR A 164 -3.00 -12.33 6.85
N LEU A 165 -2.47 -11.25 6.26
CA LEU A 165 -3.17 -10.46 5.25
C LEU A 165 -3.42 -11.26 3.96
N GLU A 166 -2.44 -12.06 3.53
CA GLU A 166 -2.61 -12.96 2.39
C GLU A 166 -3.67 -14.02 2.67
N ALA A 167 -3.73 -14.60 3.88
CA ALA A 167 -4.79 -15.53 4.25
C ALA A 167 -6.18 -14.87 4.17
N ALA A 168 -6.33 -13.64 4.65
CA ALA A 168 -7.56 -12.87 4.52
C ALA A 168 -7.93 -12.59 3.05
N TYR A 169 -6.94 -12.29 2.20
CA TYR A 169 -7.16 -12.15 0.77
C TYR A 169 -7.67 -13.45 0.12
N GLN A 170 -7.11 -14.60 0.51
CA GLN A 170 -7.55 -15.91 0.01
C GLN A 170 -8.97 -16.26 0.48
N ILE A 171 -9.33 -15.96 1.74
CA ILE A 171 -10.69 -16.16 2.28
C ILE A 171 -11.70 -15.32 1.50
N THR A 172 -11.41 -14.03 1.30
CA THR A 172 -12.31 -13.12 0.59
C THR A 172 -12.45 -13.48 -0.88
N GLY A 173 -11.36 -13.94 -1.52
CA GLY A 173 -11.29 -14.39 -2.91
C GLY A 173 -11.81 -13.37 -3.93
N SER A 174 -11.85 -12.09 -3.54
CA SER A 174 -12.35 -10.97 -4.33
C SER A 174 -11.54 -9.73 -3.95
N LEU A 175 -10.81 -9.17 -4.91
CA LEU A 175 -9.99 -7.98 -4.68
C LEU A 175 -10.82 -6.81 -4.18
N GLN A 176 -12.02 -6.58 -4.73
CA GLN A 176 -12.85 -5.46 -4.31
C GLN A 176 -13.41 -5.62 -2.90
N LEU A 177 -13.83 -6.84 -2.53
CA LEU A 177 -14.27 -7.10 -1.15
C LEU A 177 -13.10 -6.93 -0.17
N TYR A 178 -11.93 -7.45 -0.54
CA TYR A 178 -10.73 -7.36 0.28
C TYR A 178 -10.28 -5.91 0.49
N LEU A 179 -10.26 -5.10 -0.57
CA LEU A 179 -9.96 -3.67 -0.48
C LEU A 179 -10.95 -2.96 0.45
N GLY A 180 -12.25 -3.24 0.33
CA GLY A 180 -13.25 -2.67 1.23
C GLY A 180 -13.04 -3.04 2.70
N ILE A 181 -12.61 -4.28 2.97
CA ILE A 181 -12.28 -4.74 4.34
C ILE A 181 -11.05 -3.99 4.86
N LEU A 182 -9.97 -3.90 4.08
CA LEU A 182 -8.76 -3.19 4.51
C LEU A 182 -9.05 -1.69 4.73
N SER A 183 -9.80 -1.03 3.83
CA SER A 183 -10.26 0.35 4.01
C SER A 183 -11.06 0.50 5.31
N THR A 184 -11.90 -0.47 5.66
CA THR A 184 -12.69 -0.45 6.90
C THR A 184 -11.81 -0.63 8.14
N LEU A 185 -10.79 -1.49 8.08
CA LEU A 185 -9.83 -1.68 9.16
C LEU A 185 -9.04 -0.40 9.44
N GLN A 186 -8.68 0.38 8.43
CA GLN A 186 -8.03 1.69 8.63
C GLN A 186 -8.93 2.70 9.36
N LEU A 187 -10.25 2.58 9.29
CA LEU A 187 -11.15 3.48 10.03
C LEU A 187 -11.05 3.28 11.55
N TYR A 188 -10.66 2.08 12.00
CA TYR A 188 -10.42 1.77 13.41
C TYR A 188 -9.33 2.67 14.00
N THR A 189 -8.22 2.77 13.28
CA THR A 189 -6.97 3.43 13.70
C THR A 189 -6.99 4.92 13.39
N GLN A 190 -7.57 5.33 12.25
CA GLN A 190 -7.48 6.71 11.76
C GLN A 190 -8.69 7.57 12.13
N GLN A 191 -9.89 6.98 12.24
CA GLN A 191 -11.13 7.71 12.50
C GLN A 191 -11.75 7.40 13.86
N ASN A 192 -11.02 6.73 14.75
CA ASN A 192 -11.48 6.30 16.08
C ASN A 192 -12.82 5.52 16.02
N TRP A 193 -13.03 4.70 14.98
CA TRP A 193 -14.18 3.81 14.97
C TRP A 193 -14.06 2.79 16.10
N SER A 194 -15.16 2.45 16.76
CA SER A 194 -15.15 1.30 17.67
C SER A 194 -14.97 0.02 16.86
N TRP A 195 -14.34 -0.98 17.48
CA TRP A 195 -14.20 -2.30 16.88
C TRP A 195 -15.56 -2.90 16.46
N ASP A 196 -16.61 -2.68 17.25
CA ASP A 196 -17.96 -3.14 16.91
C ASP A 196 -18.50 -2.49 15.63
N ASN A 197 -18.18 -1.21 15.37
CA ASN A 197 -18.57 -0.53 14.12
C ASN A 197 -17.79 -1.08 12.92
N VAL A 198 -16.49 -1.40 13.11
CA VAL A 198 -15.65 -2.03 12.09
C VAL A 198 -16.23 -3.39 11.70
N VAL A 199 -16.52 -4.24 12.69
CA VAL A 199 -17.12 -5.57 12.46
C VAL A 199 -18.48 -5.46 11.79
N ALA A 200 -19.35 -4.54 12.24
CA ALA A 200 -20.65 -4.32 11.63
C ALA A 200 -20.55 -3.91 10.16
N HIS A 201 -19.61 -3.01 9.82
CA HIS A 201 -19.45 -2.56 8.45
C HIS A 201 -18.82 -3.64 7.55
N VAL A 202 -17.83 -4.39 8.05
CA VAL A 202 -17.29 -5.55 7.32
C VAL A 202 -18.37 -6.61 7.10
N TYR A 203 -19.23 -6.86 8.08
CA TYR A 203 -20.37 -7.76 7.94
C TYR A 203 -21.30 -7.34 6.81
N GLU A 204 -21.70 -6.06 6.76
CA GLU A 204 -22.54 -5.53 5.67
C GLU A 204 -21.90 -5.72 4.30
N LEU A 205 -20.60 -5.40 4.16
CA LEU A 205 -19.85 -5.58 2.91
C LEU A 205 -19.82 -7.05 2.46
N VAL A 206 -19.56 -7.96 3.39
CA VAL A 206 -19.47 -9.40 3.12
C VAL A 206 -20.84 -9.97 2.76
N MET A 207 -21.89 -9.61 3.49
CA MET A 207 -23.25 -10.06 3.22
C MET A 207 -23.79 -9.53 1.89
N ALA A 208 -23.34 -8.37 1.43
CA ALA A 208 -23.72 -7.84 0.13
C ALA A 208 -23.06 -8.59 -1.04
N GLN A 209 -21.80 -9.04 -0.88
CA GLN A 209 -21.00 -9.56 -1.98
C GLN A 209 -20.78 -11.08 -1.93
N ARG A 210 -20.43 -11.63 -0.76
CA ARG A 210 -20.08 -13.05 -0.55
C ARG A 210 -20.47 -13.53 0.85
N PRO A 211 -21.76 -13.73 1.16
CA PRO A 211 -22.21 -14.10 2.52
C PRO A 211 -21.53 -15.33 3.12
N TYR A 212 -21.14 -16.30 2.28
CA TYR A 212 -20.60 -17.58 2.72
C TYR A 212 -19.17 -17.50 3.27
N VAL A 213 -18.43 -16.40 3.06
CA VAL A 213 -17.08 -16.25 3.62
C VAL A 213 -17.10 -15.64 5.03
N TRP A 214 -18.26 -15.24 5.55
CA TRP A 214 -18.38 -14.55 6.83
C TRP A 214 -17.85 -15.38 8.00
N GLU A 215 -18.16 -16.67 8.07
CA GLU A 215 -17.71 -17.51 9.19
C GLU A 215 -16.18 -17.49 9.32
N GLU A 216 -15.46 -17.74 8.21
CA GLU A 216 -14.00 -17.72 8.18
C GLU A 216 -13.43 -16.31 8.42
N LEU A 217 -14.05 -15.27 7.83
CA LEU A 217 -13.57 -13.90 7.99
C LEU A 217 -13.83 -13.35 9.40
N SER A 218 -14.92 -13.74 10.05
CA SER A 218 -15.22 -13.33 11.43
C SER A 218 -14.17 -13.86 12.41
N ALA A 219 -13.72 -15.11 12.22
CA ALA A 219 -12.63 -15.68 12.99
C ALA A 219 -11.30 -14.94 12.76
N PHE A 220 -11.03 -14.50 11.53
CA PHE A 220 -9.89 -13.62 11.23
C PHE A 220 -10.00 -12.28 11.96
N LEU A 221 -11.17 -11.62 11.94
CA LEU A 221 -11.37 -10.35 12.65
C LEU A 221 -11.18 -10.52 14.17
N ASP A 222 -11.65 -11.62 14.75
CA ASP A 222 -11.43 -11.89 16.18
C ASP A 222 -9.93 -12.04 16.51
N ASP A 223 -9.15 -12.76 15.69
CA ASP A 223 -7.68 -12.87 15.84
C ASP A 223 -6.98 -11.51 15.69
N VAL A 224 -7.42 -10.67 14.74
CA VAL A 224 -6.92 -9.29 14.59
C VAL A 224 -7.21 -8.46 15.85
N ARG A 225 -8.43 -8.56 16.40
CA ARG A 225 -8.82 -7.85 17.61
C ARG A 225 -7.96 -8.25 18.81
N GLU A 226 -7.76 -9.56 19.00
CA GLU A 226 -6.97 -10.08 20.11
C GLU A 226 -5.52 -9.56 20.05
N ARG A 227 -4.91 -9.55 18.85
CA ARG A 227 -3.56 -9.02 18.65
C ARG A 227 -3.48 -7.50 18.81
N ALA A 228 -4.49 -6.77 18.37
CA ALA A 228 -4.56 -5.33 18.54
C ALA A 228 -4.71 -4.94 20.02
N CYS A 229 -5.44 -5.72 20.82
CA CYS A 229 -5.56 -5.52 22.27
C CYS A 229 -4.26 -5.79 23.05
N ASP A 230 -3.40 -6.67 22.55
CA ASP A 230 -2.05 -6.87 23.13
C ASP A 230 -1.09 -5.70 22.80
N PHE A 231 -1.44 -4.86 21.83
CA PHE A 231 -0.66 -3.72 21.34
C PHE A 231 -0.99 -2.37 22.01
N ASP A 232 -1.86 -2.34 23.04
CA ASP A 232 -2.29 -1.14 23.80
C ASP A 232 -1.13 -0.38 24.53
N TYR A 233 0.14 -0.74 24.28
CA TYR A 233 1.33 -0.16 24.89
C TYR A 233 2.47 0.15 23.89
N ILE A 234 2.21 0.63 22.67
CA ILE A 234 3.23 1.41 21.93
C ILE A 234 2.55 2.65 21.32
N GLY A 235 2.43 3.68 22.15
CA GLY A 235 2.20 5.04 21.69
C GLY A 235 3.46 5.62 21.04
N GLU A 236 3.77 5.13 19.84
CA GLU A 236 4.51 5.85 18.81
C GLU A 236 3.58 5.82 17.59
N SER A 237 2.96 6.96 17.30
CA SER A 237 1.73 7.06 16.50
C SER A 237 1.95 6.65 15.04
N TYR A 238 0.90 6.19 14.35
CA TYR A 238 0.78 6.13 12.89
C TYR A 238 1.30 7.41 12.20
N GLU A 239 1.16 8.55 12.86
CA GLU A 239 1.74 9.84 12.45
C GLU A 239 3.28 9.80 12.33
N GLN A 240 3.99 9.07 13.20
CA GLN A 240 5.45 8.91 13.14
C GLN A 240 5.89 7.95 12.03
N TYR A 241 5.23 6.80 11.81
CA TYR A 241 5.61 5.91 10.70
C TYR A 241 5.18 6.44 9.34
N VAL A 242 4.00 7.05 9.22
CA VAL A 242 3.60 7.66 7.95
C VAL A 242 4.55 8.81 7.58
N GLN A 243 4.98 9.60 8.57
CA GLN A 243 6.04 10.61 8.40
C GLN A 243 7.42 10.00 8.07
N HIS A 244 7.71 8.77 8.52
CA HIS A 244 8.98 8.08 8.27
C HIS A 244 9.01 7.28 6.97
N THR A 245 7.87 6.75 6.51
CA THR A 245 7.78 5.70 5.47
C THR A 245 7.11 6.18 4.19
N PHE A 246 6.12 7.08 4.28
CA PHE A 246 5.39 7.59 3.11
C PHE A 246 5.71 9.05 2.81
N LEU A 247 6.93 9.47 3.17
CA LEU A 247 7.49 10.84 3.14
C LEU A 247 7.15 11.56 4.46
N ASP A 248 7.76 12.67 4.88
CA ASP A 248 7.58 13.97 4.23
C ASP A 248 6.30 14.07 3.34
N ASN A 249 5.26 13.37 3.81
CA ASN A 249 3.93 12.91 3.38
C ASN A 249 3.66 12.53 1.91
N GLY A 250 2.74 11.59 1.67
CA GLY A 250 2.48 10.98 0.35
C GLY A 250 1.18 10.18 0.29
N GLY A 251 1.28 8.85 0.33
CA GLY A 251 0.20 7.92 -0.03
C GLY A 251 -1.16 8.12 0.66
N GLN A 252 -1.22 8.82 1.79
CA GLN A 252 -2.41 8.98 2.62
C GLN A 252 -3.53 9.78 1.94
N GLN A 253 -3.23 10.89 1.24
CA GLN A 253 -4.29 11.69 0.59
C GLN A 253 -5.00 10.94 -0.56
N TYR A 254 -4.30 10.01 -1.24
CA TYR A 254 -4.92 9.16 -2.25
C TYR A 254 -5.83 8.10 -1.62
N LEU A 255 -5.37 7.47 -0.53
CA LEU A 255 -6.18 6.53 0.24
C LEU A 255 -7.43 7.23 0.77
N ASP A 256 -7.29 8.41 1.38
CA ASP A 256 -8.42 9.19 1.92
C ASP A 256 -9.45 9.55 0.83
N THR A 257 -8.99 10.03 -0.33
CA THR A 257 -9.90 10.41 -1.44
C THR A 257 -10.64 9.20 -2.02
N GLU A 258 -9.99 8.04 -2.13
CA GLU A 258 -10.62 6.83 -2.67
C GLU A 258 -11.44 6.08 -1.62
N ILE A 259 -11.07 6.13 -0.33
CA ILE A 259 -11.87 5.66 0.80
C ILE A 259 -13.13 6.52 0.93
N ASP A 260 -13.02 7.84 0.84
CA ASP A 260 -14.17 8.74 0.80
C ASP A 260 -15.06 8.44 -0.40
N ARG A 261 -14.47 8.10 -1.56
CA ARG A 261 -15.22 7.71 -2.75
C ARG A 261 -15.94 6.36 -2.58
N GLU A 262 -15.31 5.35 -2.00
CA GLU A 262 -15.93 4.05 -1.69
C GLU A 262 -17.02 4.20 -0.63
N ILE A 263 -16.79 4.98 0.42
CA ILE A 263 -17.78 5.31 1.47
C ILE A 263 -18.96 6.08 0.86
N VAL A 264 -18.73 7.04 -0.04
CA VAL A 264 -19.78 7.79 -0.72
C VAL A 264 -20.55 6.89 -1.71
N GLN A 265 -19.88 6.05 -2.48
CA GLN A 265 -20.53 5.10 -3.39
C GLN A 265 -21.36 4.06 -2.63
N HIS A 266 -20.87 3.59 -1.47
CA HIS A 266 -21.60 2.67 -0.61
C HIS A 266 -22.79 3.35 0.09
N LYS A 267 -22.60 4.57 0.64
CA LYS A 267 -23.70 5.38 1.21
C LYS A 267 -24.77 5.72 0.18
N LEU A 268 -24.39 6.03 -1.06
CA LEU A 268 -25.32 6.26 -2.17
C LEU A 268 -26.02 4.96 -2.62
N GLY A 269 -25.33 3.82 -2.56
CA GLY A 269 -25.92 2.50 -2.81
C GLY A 269 -26.95 2.08 -1.76
N VAL A 270 -26.66 2.33 -0.48
CA VAL A 270 -27.58 2.11 0.66
C VAL A 270 -28.81 3.03 0.55
N LEU A 271 -28.62 4.33 0.26
CA LEU A 271 -29.73 5.27 0.05
C LEU A 271 -30.58 4.95 -1.19
N ALA A 272 -29.99 4.37 -2.24
CA ALA A 272 -30.70 3.91 -3.43
C ALA A 272 -31.51 2.61 -3.21
N MET A 273 -31.13 1.79 -2.23
CA MET A 273 -31.92 0.65 -1.76
C MET A 273 -33.07 1.10 -0.85
N GLU A 274 -32.84 2.03 0.07
CA GLU A 274 -33.88 2.56 0.97
C GLU A 274 -34.99 3.33 0.23
N THR A 275 -34.67 3.97 -0.90
CA THR A 275 -35.66 4.70 -1.72
C THR A 275 -36.52 3.78 -2.59
N LYS A 276 -36.11 2.53 -2.84
CA LYS A 276 -36.94 1.54 -3.56
C LYS A 276 -38.03 0.93 -2.69
N ASP A 277 -37.82 0.89 -1.37
CA ASP A 277 -38.82 0.39 -0.42
C ASP A 277 -39.80 1.47 0.07
N ALA A 278 -39.50 2.76 -0.19
CA ALA A 278 -40.35 3.89 0.21
C ALA A 278 -41.41 4.30 -0.84
N VAL A 279 -41.37 3.77 -2.08
CA VAL A 279 -42.41 4.03 -3.10
C VAL A 279 -43.32 2.81 -3.24
N GLY A 280 -44.05 2.52 -2.15
CA GLY A 280 -45.23 1.68 -2.19
C GLY A 280 -46.29 2.34 -3.08
N VAL A 281 -46.44 1.85 -4.30
CA VAL A 281 -47.55 2.19 -5.19
C VAL A 281 -48.84 1.59 -4.61
N PRO A 282 -49.86 2.39 -4.25
CA PRO A 282 -51.20 1.86 -4.04
C PRO A 282 -51.90 1.77 -5.39
N GLN A 283 -52.24 0.54 -5.77
CA GLN A 283 -53.14 0.25 -6.88
C GLN A 283 -54.59 0.42 -6.40
N ALA A 284 -55.33 1.40 -6.92
CA ALA A 284 -56.79 1.36 -7.01
C ALA A 284 -57.38 2.44 -7.93
N ASP A 285 -57.95 1.98 -9.04
CA ASP A 285 -59.18 2.42 -9.72
C ASP A 285 -59.86 3.76 -9.32
N ALA A 286 -59.87 4.69 -10.28
CA ALA A 286 -60.99 5.58 -10.61
C ALA A 286 -60.67 6.20 -11.98
N GLY A 287 -61.38 5.89 -13.07
CA GLY A 287 -62.73 6.40 -13.30
C GLY A 287 -62.70 7.44 -14.42
N ARG A 288 -63.15 7.01 -15.61
CA ARG A 288 -63.69 7.80 -16.73
C ARG A 288 -63.82 9.33 -16.49
N ARG A 289 -63.21 10.14 -17.36
CA ARG A 289 -63.87 11.10 -18.27
C ARG A 289 -62.87 12.09 -18.89
N ALA A 290 -63.18 12.44 -20.14
CA ALA A 290 -62.84 13.68 -20.84
C ALA A 290 -61.42 13.84 -21.39
N ARG A 291 -61.25 13.48 -22.68
CA ARG A 291 -60.62 14.37 -23.68
C ARG A 291 -60.97 13.90 -25.10
N ASP A 292 -62.27 13.92 -25.40
CA ASP A 292 -62.72 14.34 -26.74
C ASP A 292 -62.90 15.85 -26.64
N ALA A 293 -62.00 16.61 -27.25
CA ALA A 293 -62.29 17.87 -27.94
C ALA A 293 -60.97 18.57 -28.34
N ILE A 294 -60.98 19.08 -29.57
CA ILE A 294 -60.10 20.10 -30.16
C ILE A 294 -58.80 19.57 -30.79
N ALA A 295 -58.95 18.97 -31.97
CA ALA A 295 -58.08 19.20 -33.11
C ALA A 295 -58.89 19.05 -34.42
N GLN A 296 -59.74 20.03 -34.72
CA GLN A 296 -60.23 20.33 -36.07
C GLN A 296 -60.86 21.74 -36.08
N SER A 297 -60.02 22.75 -36.28
CA SER A 297 -60.26 23.97 -37.07
C SER A 297 -58.95 24.73 -37.17
#